data_AF-D3P4F1-F1
#
_entry.id   AF-D3P4F1-F1
#
_cell.length_a   1.000
_cell.length_b   1.000
_cell.length_c   1.000
_cell.angle_alpha   90.00
_cell.angle_beta   90.00
_cell.angle_gamma   90.00
#
_symmetry.space_group_name_H-M   'P 1'
#
loop_
_entity.id
_entity.type
_entity.pdbx_description
1 polymer ?
#
loop_
_entity_poly.entity_id
_entity_poly.type
_entity_poly.pdbx_seq_one_letter_code
_entity_poly.pdbx_strand_id
1 'polypeptide(L)'
;MTTPWQRALGHLESVFIDHACFRLVYSNTHRVSANMVRASQPSPSHIAAAARSGVKTILNLRGSRDCASYILEAEACRAHGLQLIDFPVNSRDMPRKETLLKARELFKGMNYPALMHCKSGADRAGFMATLYLFAHEGQPLERAMKQLSWKYGHFKQAKTGILDYFFELYAAYNQKRPIDFWDWVERVYDPVEAKASFRSREWADAVVDRVLGRE
;
A
#
# COMPACT_ATOMS: atom_id res chain seq x y z
N MET A 1 -22.44 -1.79 -19.17
CA MET A 1 -23.44 -2.86 -19.33
C MET A 1 -22.71 -4.06 -19.92
N THR A 2 -22.36 -5.05 -19.10
CA THR A 2 -21.42 -6.11 -19.48
C THR A 2 -22.13 -7.43 -19.75
N THR A 3 -22.04 -7.92 -20.99
CA THR A 3 -22.61 -9.21 -21.40
C THR A 3 -21.89 -10.38 -20.70
N PRO A 4 -22.51 -11.57 -20.59
CA PRO A 4 -21.86 -12.76 -20.01
C PRO A 4 -20.50 -13.09 -20.66
N TRP A 5 -20.38 -12.83 -21.97
CA TRP A 5 -19.15 -12.98 -22.73
C TRP A 5 -18.06 -12.00 -22.29
N GLN A 6 -18.38 -10.72 -22.07
CA GLN A 6 -17.43 -9.72 -21.58
C GLN A 6 -16.96 -10.03 -20.15
N ARG A 7 -17.80 -10.65 -19.32
CA ARG A 7 -17.39 -11.15 -18.00
C ARG A 7 -16.41 -12.32 -18.13
N ALA A 8 -16.71 -13.28 -19.01
CA ALA A 8 -15.82 -14.41 -19.27
C ALA A 8 -14.47 -13.96 -19.85
N LEU A 9 -14.47 -13.01 -20.78
CA LEU A 9 -13.26 -12.40 -21.33
C LEU A 9 -12.50 -11.64 -20.25
N GLY A 10 -13.17 -10.86 -19.39
CA GLY A 10 -12.53 -10.17 -18.28
C GLY A 10 -11.89 -11.12 -17.25
N HIS A 11 -12.52 -12.28 -16.99
CA HIS A 11 -11.90 -13.34 -16.22
C HIS A 11 -10.65 -13.90 -16.91
N LEU A 12 -10.73 -14.21 -18.20
CA LEU A 12 -9.60 -14.74 -18.98
C LEU A 12 -8.45 -13.71 -19.09
N GLU A 13 -8.73 -12.44 -19.40
CA GLU A 13 -7.75 -11.36 -19.42
C GLU A 13 -7.09 -11.18 -18.07
N SER A 14 -7.88 -11.24 -16.98
CA SER A 14 -7.33 -11.16 -15.63
C SER A 14 -6.35 -12.30 -15.34
N VAL A 15 -6.56 -13.49 -15.92
CA VAL A 15 -5.74 -14.71 -15.76
C VAL A 15 -4.49 -14.68 -16.65
N PHE A 16 -4.61 -14.25 -17.90
CA PHE A 16 -3.59 -14.41 -18.94
C PHE A 16 -2.73 -13.16 -19.21
N ILE A 17 -3.29 -11.94 -19.18
CA ILE A 17 -2.55 -10.70 -19.54
C ILE A 17 -1.62 -10.24 -18.39
N ASP A 18 -1.76 -10.82 -17.20
CA ASP A 18 -1.08 -10.36 -15.99
C ASP A 18 -0.28 -11.47 -15.24
N HIS A 19 0.08 -12.60 -15.87
CA HIS A 19 0.70 -13.77 -15.19
C HIS A 19 -0.11 -14.29 -13.98
N ALA A 20 -1.44 -14.19 -14.03
CA ALA A 20 -2.30 -14.38 -12.86
C ALA A 20 -2.65 -15.83 -12.54
N CYS A 21 -2.17 -16.82 -13.30
CA CYS A 21 -2.20 -18.22 -12.87
C CYS A 21 -1.50 -18.41 -11.50
N PHE A 22 -0.42 -17.68 -11.24
CA PHE A 22 0.23 -17.66 -9.90
C PHE A 22 -0.60 -16.91 -8.85
N ARG A 23 -1.43 -15.93 -9.25
CA ARG A 23 -2.22 -15.06 -8.35
C ARG A 23 -3.58 -15.65 -7.96
N LEU A 24 -4.11 -16.60 -8.73
CA LEU A 24 -5.31 -17.36 -8.35
C LEU A 24 -5.05 -18.26 -7.12
N VAL A 25 -3.80 -18.66 -6.90
CA VAL A 25 -3.39 -19.54 -5.79
C VAL A 25 -2.63 -18.77 -4.69
N TYR A 26 -1.89 -17.71 -5.04
CA TYR A 26 -1.10 -16.91 -4.10
C TYR A 26 -1.60 -15.46 -4.05
N SER A 27 -2.52 -15.16 -3.14
CA SER A 27 -2.77 -13.79 -2.72
C SER A 27 -1.75 -13.46 -1.63
N ASN A 28 -0.86 -12.50 -1.86
CA ASN A 28 0.18 -12.05 -0.91
C ASN A 28 -0.49 -11.44 0.34
N THR A 29 -1.10 -12.29 1.15
CA THR A 29 -2.11 -11.97 2.16
C THR A 29 -1.55 -12.22 3.54
N HIS A 30 -1.47 -11.16 4.33
CA HIS A 30 -0.83 -11.18 5.62
C HIS A 30 -1.61 -10.35 6.62
N ARG A 31 -1.68 -10.83 7.85
CA ARG A 31 -2.22 -10.06 8.97
C ARG A 31 -1.25 -8.92 9.32
N VAL A 32 -1.78 -7.71 9.42
CA VAL A 32 -1.07 -6.50 9.86
C VAL A 32 -1.29 -6.31 11.36
N SER A 33 -2.55 -6.37 11.80
CA SER A 33 -2.97 -6.34 13.21
C SER A 33 -4.21 -7.21 13.43
N ALA A 34 -4.81 -7.18 14.62
CA ALA A 34 -6.11 -7.84 14.86
C ALA A 34 -7.23 -7.28 13.96
N ASN A 35 -7.12 -6.02 13.56
CA ASN A 35 -8.15 -5.29 12.81
C ASN A 35 -7.81 -5.10 11.33
N MET A 36 -6.58 -5.39 10.89
CA MET A 36 -6.13 -5.11 9.53
C MET A 36 -5.41 -6.30 8.89
N VAL A 37 -5.78 -6.59 7.65
CA VAL A 37 -5.10 -7.52 6.75
C VAL A 37 -4.59 -6.74 5.53
N ARG A 38 -3.43 -7.12 5.00
CA ARG A 38 -2.93 -6.65 3.71
C ARG A 38 -2.95 -7.78 2.69
N ALA A 39 -3.21 -7.48 1.43
CA ALA A 39 -3.22 -8.47 0.35
C ALA A 39 -2.69 -7.91 -1.00
N SER A 40 -2.37 -8.80 -1.93
CA SER A 40 -2.41 -8.47 -3.38
C SER A 40 -3.86 -8.27 -3.85
N GLN A 41 -4.06 -7.86 -5.11
CA GLN A 41 -5.41 -7.69 -5.66
C GLN A 41 -6.27 -8.94 -5.39
N PRO A 42 -7.36 -8.84 -4.62
CA PRO A 42 -8.18 -9.98 -4.30
C PRO A 42 -9.04 -10.38 -5.50
N SER A 43 -9.34 -11.67 -5.60
CA SER A 43 -10.36 -12.19 -6.51
C SER A 43 -11.72 -12.16 -5.80
N PRO A 44 -12.84 -12.35 -6.52
CA PRO A 44 -14.15 -12.50 -5.89
C PRO A 44 -14.20 -13.57 -4.79
N SER A 45 -13.50 -14.70 -4.97
CA SER A 45 -13.43 -15.77 -3.96
C SER A 45 -12.66 -15.35 -2.70
N HIS A 46 -11.57 -14.58 -2.86
CA HIS A 46 -10.84 -13.99 -1.73
C HIS A 46 -11.72 -12.99 -0.95
N ILE A 47 -12.49 -12.15 -1.66
CA ILE A 47 -13.43 -11.19 -1.04
C ILE A 47 -14.52 -11.94 -0.26
N ALA A 48 -15.10 -12.99 -0.85
CA ALA A 48 -16.07 -13.83 -0.17
C ALA A 48 -15.49 -14.48 1.10
N ALA A 49 -14.24 -14.94 1.07
CA ALA A 49 -13.56 -15.49 2.23
C ALA A 49 -13.30 -14.43 3.32
N ALA A 50 -12.89 -13.22 2.93
CA ALA A 50 -12.70 -12.10 3.85
C ALA A 50 -14.00 -11.71 4.55
N ALA A 51 -15.12 -11.66 3.82
CA ALA A 51 -16.44 -11.42 4.39
C ALA A 51 -16.82 -12.49 5.43
N ARG A 52 -16.59 -13.78 5.11
CA ARG A 52 -16.83 -14.89 6.06
C ARG A 52 -15.94 -14.82 7.31
N SER A 53 -14.75 -14.22 7.21
CA SER A 53 -13.87 -13.99 8.37
C SER A 53 -14.21 -12.71 9.14
N GLY A 54 -15.31 -12.02 8.81
CA GLY A 54 -15.76 -10.82 9.51
C GLY A 54 -15.14 -9.50 9.05
N VAL A 55 -14.40 -9.48 7.93
CA VAL A 55 -13.97 -8.21 7.31
C VAL A 55 -15.20 -7.40 6.92
N LYS A 56 -15.19 -6.10 7.21
CA LYS A 56 -16.28 -5.15 6.90
C LYS A 56 -15.92 -4.22 5.74
N THR A 57 -14.64 -3.94 5.56
CA THR A 57 -14.15 -2.98 4.57
C THR A 57 -13.00 -3.54 3.73
N ILE A 58 -13.09 -3.35 2.42
CA ILE A 58 -12.00 -3.53 1.45
C ILE A 58 -11.45 -2.15 1.09
N LEU A 59 -10.16 -1.94 1.33
CA LEU A 59 -9.45 -0.70 1.03
C LEU A 59 -8.58 -0.86 -0.22
N ASN A 60 -9.05 -0.31 -1.35
CA ASN A 60 -8.38 -0.37 -2.64
C ASN A 60 -7.37 0.76 -2.82
N LEU A 61 -6.08 0.45 -2.69
CA LEU A 61 -5.00 1.42 -2.80
C LEU A 61 -4.60 1.73 -4.25
N ARG A 62 -5.24 1.09 -5.23
CA ARG A 62 -5.05 1.37 -6.66
C ARG A 62 -6.03 2.42 -7.17
N GLY A 63 -7.10 2.70 -6.42
CA GLY A 63 -8.22 3.52 -6.84
C GLY A 63 -9.13 2.82 -7.85
N SER A 64 -10.31 3.44 -8.06
CA SER A 64 -11.30 3.06 -9.07
C SER A 64 -10.72 3.18 -10.48
N ARG A 65 -10.93 2.13 -11.28
CA ARG A 65 -10.38 1.99 -12.63
C ARG A 65 -11.36 1.20 -13.48
N ASP A 66 -11.50 1.57 -14.75
CA ASP A 66 -12.32 0.81 -15.70
C ASP A 66 -11.56 -0.43 -16.20
N CYS A 67 -11.52 -1.48 -15.37
CA CYS A 67 -10.91 -2.75 -15.72
C CYS A 67 -11.58 -3.92 -15.01
N ALA A 68 -11.49 -5.11 -15.62
CA ALA A 68 -12.15 -6.32 -15.14
C ALA A 68 -11.88 -6.58 -13.64
N SER A 69 -10.63 -6.43 -13.19
CA SER A 69 -10.27 -6.68 -11.78
C SER A 69 -11.03 -5.78 -10.79
N TYR A 70 -11.27 -4.51 -11.14
CA TYR A 70 -11.99 -3.57 -10.27
C TYR A 70 -13.50 -3.81 -10.33
N ILE A 71 -14.05 -4.05 -11.53
CA ILE A 71 -15.48 -4.36 -11.69
C ILE A 71 -15.85 -5.60 -10.88
N LEU A 72 -15.06 -6.67 -10.97
CA LEU A 72 -15.28 -7.90 -10.23
C LEU A 72 -15.14 -7.71 -8.71
N GLU A 73 -14.20 -6.87 -8.27
CA GLU A 73 -14.02 -6.51 -6.86
C GLU A 73 -15.23 -5.74 -6.31
N ALA A 74 -15.69 -4.72 -7.03
CA ALA A 74 -16.86 -3.93 -6.65
C ALA A 74 -18.14 -4.78 -6.64
N GLU A 75 -18.33 -5.65 -7.63
CA GLU A 75 -19.43 -6.61 -7.67
C GLU A 75 -19.40 -7.57 -6.48
N ALA A 76 -18.23 -8.14 -6.15
CA ALA A 76 -18.07 -9.06 -5.02
C ALA A 76 -18.27 -8.36 -3.67
N CYS A 77 -17.74 -7.14 -3.48
CA CYS A 77 -17.96 -6.37 -2.26
C CYS A 77 -19.44 -6.12 -2.03
N ARG A 78 -20.17 -5.68 -3.08
CA ARG A 78 -21.62 -5.48 -3.02
C ARG A 78 -22.38 -6.77 -2.72
N ALA A 79 -22.00 -7.89 -3.36
CA ALA A 79 -22.65 -9.18 -3.13
C ALA A 79 -22.49 -9.70 -1.69
N HIS A 80 -21.42 -9.31 -1.00
CA HIS A 80 -21.12 -9.73 0.37
C HIS A 80 -21.33 -8.63 1.42
N GLY A 81 -21.94 -7.50 1.06
CA GLY A 81 -22.22 -6.40 2.00
C GLY A 81 -20.96 -5.73 2.56
N LEU A 82 -19.82 -5.81 1.86
CA LEU A 82 -18.59 -5.15 2.24
C LEU A 82 -18.54 -3.72 1.72
N GLN A 83 -18.04 -2.80 2.54
CA GLN A 83 -17.73 -1.45 2.09
C GLN A 83 -16.45 -1.48 1.25
N LEU A 84 -16.52 -1.04 -0.01
CA LEU A 84 -15.33 -0.79 -0.84
C LEU A 84 -14.94 0.68 -0.72
N ILE A 85 -13.72 0.96 -0.27
CA ILE A 85 -13.16 2.31 -0.21
C ILE A 85 -12.00 2.41 -1.19
N ASP A 86 -12.11 3.32 -2.15
CA ASP A 86 -11.02 3.66 -3.07
C ASP A 86 -10.13 4.76 -2.48
N PHE A 87 -8.86 4.43 -2.26
CA PHE A 87 -7.89 5.37 -1.71
C PHE A 87 -6.56 5.27 -2.48
N PRO A 88 -6.43 5.95 -3.64
CA PRO A 88 -5.25 5.80 -4.48
C PRO A 88 -3.99 6.33 -3.80
N VAL A 89 -2.97 5.47 -3.71
CA VAL A 89 -1.64 5.79 -3.15
C VAL A 89 -0.59 5.65 -4.24
N ASN A 90 0.38 6.57 -4.30
CA ASN A 90 1.53 6.44 -5.20
C ASN A 90 2.59 5.52 -4.57
N SER A 91 3.20 4.65 -5.37
CA SER A 91 4.21 3.70 -4.91
C SER A 91 5.65 4.07 -5.25
N ARG A 92 5.85 5.16 -6.01
CA ARG A 92 7.14 5.59 -6.58
C ARG A 92 7.33 7.10 -6.48
N ASP A 93 6.59 7.75 -5.59
CA ASP A 93 6.69 9.17 -5.34
C ASP A 93 6.52 9.45 -3.84
N MET A 94 6.98 10.62 -3.42
CA MET A 94 6.75 11.10 -2.06
C MET A 94 5.25 11.25 -1.79
N PRO A 95 4.76 10.80 -0.62
CA PRO A 95 3.36 10.96 -0.27
C PRO A 95 3.03 12.45 -0.11
N ARG A 96 1.95 12.90 -0.76
CA ARG A 96 1.50 14.28 -0.60
C ARG A 96 0.94 14.49 0.81
N LYS A 97 1.11 15.68 1.39
CA LYS A 97 0.55 16.04 2.70
C LYS A 97 -0.94 15.77 2.76
N GLU A 98 -1.67 16.17 1.72
CA GLU A 98 -3.12 16.01 1.64
C GLU A 98 -3.51 14.53 1.65
N THR A 99 -2.73 13.67 0.99
CA THR A 99 -2.95 12.21 1.01
C THR A 99 -2.69 11.64 2.41
N LEU A 100 -1.64 12.06 3.10
CA LEU A 100 -1.34 11.61 4.47
C LEU A 100 -2.45 12.01 5.46
N LEU A 101 -2.90 13.26 5.40
CA LEU A 101 -3.98 13.75 6.27
C LEU A 101 -5.31 13.05 5.96
N LYS A 102 -5.63 12.78 4.68
CA LYS A 102 -6.80 11.97 4.34
C LYS A 102 -6.68 10.53 4.81
N ALA A 103 -5.48 9.94 4.80
CA ALA A 103 -5.25 8.61 5.35
C ALA A 103 -5.48 8.57 6.87
N ARG A 104 -5.06 9.62 7.59
CA ARG A 104 -5.34 9.78 9.04
C ARG A 104 -6.83 9.69 9.33
N GLU A 105 -7.64 10.47 8.61
CA GLU A 105 -9.08 10.51 8.82
C GLU A 105 -9.76 9.24 8.31
N LEU A 106 -9.28 8.65 7.22
CA LEU A 106 -9.74 7.34 6.75
C LEU A 106 -9.60 6.27 7.83
N PHE A 107 -8.42 6.13 8.45
CA PHE A 107 -8.22 5.11 9.47
C PHE A 107 -9.06 5.35 10.73
N LYS A 108 -9.34 6.60 11.09
CA LYS A 108 -10.25 6.91 12.22
C LYS A 108 -11.71 6.55 11.92
N GLY A 109 -12.16 6.72 10.67
CA GLY A 109 -13.58 6.64 10.31
C GLY A 109 -14.03 5.36 9.62
N MET A 110 -13.11 4.51 9.15
CA MET A 110 -13.46 3.28 8.44
C MET A 110 -13.91 2.15 9.37
N ASN A 111 -14.66 1.19 8.83
CA ASN A 111 -15.13 0.03 9.60
C ASN A 111 -14.05 -1.07 9.64
N TYR A 112 -13.85 -1.63 10.84
CA TYR A 112 -12.93 -2.74 11.10
C TYR A 112 -13.67 -4.02 11.53
N PRO A 113 -13.12 -5.22 11.28
CA PRO A 113 -11.84 -5.51 10.61
C PRO A 113 -11.83 -5.15 9.11
N ALA A 114 -10.66 -4.84 8.57
CA ALA A 114 -10.49 -4.39 7.19
C ALA A 114 -9.38 -5.13 6.45
N LEU A 115 -9.47 -5.14 5.12
CA LEU A 115 -8.43 -5.67 4.23
C LEU A 115 -8.00 -4.56 3.27
N MET A 116 -6.73 -4.17 3.31
CA MET A 116 -6.14 -3.28 2.32
C MET A 116 -5.40 -4.05 1.22
N HIS A 117 -5.48 -3.59 -0.02
CA HIS A 117 -4.74 -4.24 -1.11
C HIS A 117 -4.20 -3.24 -2.13
N CYS A 118 -3.24 -3.71 -2.92
CA CYS A 118 -2.79 -3.02 -4.12
C CYS A 118 -2.68 -4.00 -5.30
N LYS A 119 -1.71 -3.85 -6.22
CA LYS A 119 -1.50 -4.84 -7.29
C LYS A 119 -0.88 -6.12 -6.72
N SER A 120 0.34 -6.01 -6.19
CA SER A 120 1.13 -7.13 -5.65
C SER A 120 1.02 -7.31 -4.14
N GLY A 121 0.39 -6.37 -3.42
CA GLY A 121 0.37 -6.37 -1.96
C GLY A 121 1.69 -5.95 -1.31
N ALA A 122 2.67 -5.49 -2.09
CA ALA A 122 4.00 -5.09 -1.63
C ALA A 122 4.07 -3.60 -1.24
N ASP A 123 4.20 -2.70 -2.22
CA ASP A 123 4.62 -1.32 -1.96
C ASP A 123 3.53 -0.45 -1.31
N ARG A 124 2.41 -0.23 -2.00
CA ARG A 124 1.33 0.64 -1.48
C ARG A 124 0.69 0.08 -0.22
N ALA A 125 0.48 -1.24 -0.21
CA ALA A 125 -0.06 -1.94 0.95
C ALA A 125 0.96 -1.93 2.10
N GLY A 126 2.26 -2.04 1.81
CA GLY A 126 3.31 -1.91 2.81
C GLY A 126 3.37 -0.52 3.41
N PHE A 127 3.37 0.52 2.58
CA PHE A 127 3.36 1.90 3.02
C PHE A 127 2.15 2.21 3.90
N MET A 128 0.94 1.85 3.46
CA MET A 128 -0.28 2.09 4.23
C MET A 128 -0.36 1.21 5.48
N ALA A 129 0.18 -0.01 5.46
CA ALA A 129 0.27 -0.85 6.65
C ALA A 129 1.27 -0.29 7.68
N THR A 130 2.43 0.23 7.23
CA THR A 130 3.38 0.95 8.09
C THR A 130 2.70 2.16 8.72
N LEU A 131 2.04 3.00 7.89
CA LEU A 131 1.36 4.21 8.36
C LEU A 131 0.23 3.87 9.36
N TYR A 132 -0.55 2.82 9.09
CA TYR A 132 -1.60 2.34 9.98
C TYR A 132 -1.04 1.88 11.33
N LEU A 133 -0.05 0.99 11.33
CA LEU A 133 0.54 0.49 12.58
C LEU A 133 1.17 1.62 13.40
N PHE A 134 1.96 2.47 12.75
CA PHE A 134 2.70 3.54 13.41
C PHE A 134 1.78 4.67 13.88
N ALA A 135 1.03 5.27 12.96
CA ALA A 135 0.36 6.55 13.19
C ALA A 135 -1.12 6.41 13.61
N HIS A 136 -1.71 5.22 13.49
CA HIS A 136 -3.08 4.95 13.96
C HIS A 136 -3.10 3.96 15.15
N GLU A 137 -2.36 2.85 15.10
CA GLU A 137 -2.28 1.91 16.24
C GLU A 137 -1.19 2.25 17.27
N GLY A 138 -0.38 3.28 17.02
CA GLY A 138 0.65 3.76 17.96
C GLY A 138 1.83 2.80 18.17
N GLN A 139 2.07 1.87 17.24
CA GLN A 139 3.21 0.96 17.32
C GLN A 139 4.53 1.70 17.07
N PRO A 140 5.68 1.26 17.65
CA PRO A 140 6.98 1.83 17.33
C PRO A 140 7.27 1.82 15.83
N LEU A 141 7.81 2.93 15.31
CA LEU A 141 8.04 3.11 13.88
C LEU A 141 8.95 2.02 13.30
N GLU A 142 9.98 1.61 14.04
CA GLU A 142 10.93 0.57 13.64
C GLU A 142 10.24 -0.79 13.46
N ARG A 143 9.19 -1.05 14.24
CA ARG A 143 8.35 -2.25 14.09
C ARG A 143 7.42 -2.12 12.91
N ALA A 144 6.76 -0.97 12.76
CA ALA A 144 5.83 -0.71 11.67
C ALA A 144 6.52 -0.78 10.30
N MET A 145 7.73 -0.23 10.18
CA MET A 145 8.51 -0.22 8.93
C MET A 145 8.85 -1.63 8.42
N LYS A 146 8.76 -2.69 9.24
CA LYS A 146 8.90 -4.08 8.77
C LYS A 146 7.84 -4.48 7.73
N GLN A 147 6.74 -3.72 7.62
CA GLN A 147 5.76 -3.87 6.55
C GLN A 147 6.31 -3.49 5.16
N LEU A 148 7.40 -2.73 5.09
CA LEU A 148 8.19 -2.50 3.88
C LEU A 148 9.40 -3.44 3.90
N SER A 149 9.20 -4.69 3.47
CA SER A 149 10.29 -5.67 3.44
C SER A 149 10.15 -6.70 2.33
N TRP A 150 11.27 -7.35 1.99
CA TRP A 150 11.36 -8.41 1.00
C TRP A 150 10.40 -9.58 1.26
N LYS A 151 10.06 -9.84 2.54
CA LYS A 151 9.03 -10.81 2.96
C LYS A 151 7.70 -10.60 2.22
N TYR A 152 7.37 -9.34 1.92
CA TYR A 152 6.13 -8.96 1.24
C TYR A 152 6.34 -8.62 -0.24
N GLY A 153 7.54 -8.87 -0.79
CA GLY A 153 7.91 -8.53 -2.17
C GLY A 153 8.26 -7.05 -2.37
N HIS A 154 8.58 -6.32 -1.31
CA HIS A 154 9.03 -4.93 -1.39
C HIS A 154 10.56 -4.86 -1.43
N PHE A 155 11.09 -4.07 -2.36
CA PHE A 155 12.52 -3.89 -2.58
C PHE A 155 12.91 -2.42 -2.43
N LYS A 156 13.71 -2.12 -1.41
CA LYS A 156 14.13 -0.76 -1.06
C LYS A 156 15.09 -0.16 -2.08
N GLN A 157 15.90 -0.98 -2.75
CA GLN A 157 16.87 -0.56 -3.76
C GLN A 157 16.24 -0.20 -5.11
N ALA A 158 14.93 -0.39 -5.26
CA ALA A 158 14.19 0.08 -6.44
C ALA A 158 13.58 1.47 -6.18
N LYS A 159 12.94 2.06 -7.20
CA LYS A 159 12.21 3.35 -7.08
C LYS A 159 11.16 3.40 -5.95
N THR A 160 10.80 2.24 -5.41
CA THR A 160 9.88 2.07 -4.28
C THR A 160 10.53 2.38 -2.92
N GLY A 161 11.86 2.44 -2.82
CA GLY A 161 12.59 2.84 -1.61
C GLY A 161 12.32 4.27 -1.14
N ILE A 162 11.71 5.08 -2.00
CA ILE A 162 11.22 6.41 -1.64
C ILE A 162 10.18 6.36 -0.51
N LEU A 163 9.46 5.24 -0.37
CA LEU A 163 8.47 5.02 0.68
C LEU A 163 9.14 4.75 2.04
N ASP A 164 10.23 3.98 2.07
CA ASP A 164 11.05 3.80 3.27
C ASP A 164 11.66 5.14 3.68
N TYR A 165 12.20 5.87 2.70
CA TYR A 165 12.89 7.13 2.93
C TYR A 165 11.97 8.19 3.57
N PHE A 166 10.68 8.21 3.26
CA PHE A 166 9.71 9.06 3.94
C PHE A 166 9.69 8.83 5.47
N PHE A 167 9.65 7.57 5.92
CA PHE A 167 9.66 7.24 7.35
C PHE A 167 11.04 7.49 7.97
N GLU A 168 12.12 7.23 7.23
CA GLU A 168 13.48 7.55 7.67
C GLU A 168 13.70 9.05 7.89
N LEU A 169 13.13 9.90 7.02
CA LEU A 169 13.16 11.35 7.17
C LEU A 169 12.53 11.80 8.48
N TYR A 170 11.35 11.27 8.79
CA TYR A 170 10.70 11.55 10.07
C TYR A 170 11.54 11.04 11.25
N ALA A 171 12.01 9.78 11.20
CA ALA A 171 12.81 9.20 12.27
C ALA A 171 14.07 10.02 12.57
N ALA A 172 14.80 10.41 11.52
CA ALA A 172 16.02 11.21 11.62
C ALA A 172 15.76 12.63 12.15
N TYR A 173 14.63 13.23 11.77
CA TYR A 173 14.22 14.53 12.31
C TYR A 173 13.85 14.41 13.80
N ASN A 174 12.98 13.46 14.14
CA ASN A 174 12.45 13.26 15.48
C ASN A 174 13.54 12.92 16.51
N GLN A 175 14.60 12.20 16.10
CA GLN A 175 15.75 11.91 16.96
C GLN A 175 16.49 13.18 17.42
N LYS A 176 16.53 14.22 16.58
CA LYS A 176 17.21 15.49 16.87
C LYS A 176 16.28 16.53 17.48
N ARG A 177 15.01 16.53 17.07
CA ARG A 177 13.97 17.48 17.44
C ARG A 177 12.67 16.72 17.64
N PRO A 178 12.40 16.21 18.86
CA PRO A 178 11.20 15.44 19.13
C PRO A 178 9.93 16.20 18.76
N ILE A 179 9.04 15.57 17.99
CA ILE A 179 7.79 16.12 17.47
C ILE A 179 6.80 14.98 17.19
N ASP A 180 5.51 15.21 17.38
CA ASP A 180 4.48 14.26 16.94
C ASP A 180 4.55 14.07 15.42
N PHE A 181 4.25 12.85 14.94
CA PHE A 181 4.33 12.55 13.52
C PHE A 181 3.40 13.42 12.68
N TRP A 182 2.18 13.67 13.14
CA TRP A 182 1.23 14.47 12.38
C TRP A 182 1.59 15.96 12.41
N ASP A 183 2.10 16.47 13.54
CA ASP A 183 2.66 17.81 13.59
C ASP A 183 3.86 17.98 12.64
N TRP A 184 4.71 16.96 12.52
CA TRP A 184 5.81 16.95 11.55
C TRP A 184 5.29 16.97 10.11
N VAL A 185 4.30 16.13 9.77
CA VAL A 185 3.68 16.12 8.43
C VAL A 185 3.11 17.49 8.08
N GLU A 186 2.43 18.14 9.02
CA GLU A 186 1.76 19.41 8.78
C GLU A 186 2.77 20.56 8.66
N ARG A 187 3.72 20.66 9.59
CA ARG A 187 4.55 21.87 9.79
C ARG A 187 5.96 21.79 9.22
N VAL A 188 6.50 20.60 9.03
CA VAL A 188 7.93 20.41 8.74
C VAL A 188 8.16 19.69 7.41
N TYR A 189 7.45 18.59 7.18
CA TYR A 189 7.62 17.78 5.99
C TYR A 189 7.39 18.62 4.73
N ASP A 190 8.25 18.51 3.73
CA ASP A 190 8.01 19.05 2.39
C ASP A 190 8.24 17.93 1.36
N PRO A 191 7.22 17.52 0.59
CA PRO A 191 7.36 16.42 -0.36
C PRO A 191 8.28 16.74 -1.54
N VAL A 192 8.44 18.01 -1.92
CA VAL A 192 9.32 18.45 -3.01
C VAL A 192 10.77 18.38 -2.55
N GLU A 193 11.07 18.95 -1.38
CA GLU A 193 12.43 18.90 -0.81
C GLU A 193 12.84 17.46 -0.47
N ALA A 194 11.93 16.68 0.12
CA ALA A 194 12.17 15.27 0.42
C ALA A 194 12.49 14.47 -0.84
N LYS A 195 11.76 14.70 -1.94
CA LYS A 195 12.02 14.02 -3.22
C LYS A 195 13.36 14.43 -3.83
N ALA A 196 13.73 15.72 -3.73
CA ALA A 196 15.03 16.19 -4.19
C ALA A 196 16.18 15.55 -3.39
N SER A 197 16.04 15.49 -2.06
CA SER A 197 17.02 14.86 -1.18
C SER A 197 17.18 13.36 -1.46
N PHE A 198 16.07 12.64 -1.68
CA PHE A 198 16.12 11.22 -2.09
C PHE A 198 16.96 11.00 -3.35
N ARG A 199 16.73 11.80 -4.41
CA ARG A 199 17.48 11.68 -5.68
C ARG A 199 18.96 11.97 -5.50
N SER A 200 19.32 12.95 -4.67
CA SER A 200 20.73 13.25 -4.37
C SER A 200 21.43 12.08 -3.68
N ARG A 201 20.73 11.38 -2.79
CA ARG A 201 21.24 10.17 -2.12
C ARG A 201 21.42 9.03 -3.10
N GLU A 202 20.41 8.74 -3.94
CA GLU A 202 20.53 7.70 -4.98
C GLU A 202 21.71 7.98 -5.93
N TRP A 203 21.92 9.24 -6.30
CA TRP A 203 23.08 9.64 -7.09
C TRP A 203 24.40 9.41 -6.35
N ALA A 204 24.47 9.81 -5.07
CA ALA A 204 25.67 9.62 -4.27
C ALA A 204 26.02 8.13 -4.11
N ASP A 205 25.03 7.29 -3.81
CA ASP A 205 25.19 5.84 -3.69
C ASP A 205 25.67 5.25 -5.04
N ALA A 206 25.08 5.66 -6.18
CA ALA A 206 25.50 5.19 -7.50
C ALA A 206 26.93 5.62 -7.89
N VAL A 207 27.37 6.81 -7.47
CA VAL A 207 28.75 7.27 -7.67
C VAL A 207 29.71 6.47 -6.79
N VAL A 208 29.37 6.25 -5.52
CA VAL A 208 30.17 5.45 -4.59
C VAL A 208 30.32 4.01 -5.10
N ASP A 209 29.24 3.38 -5.56
CA ASP A 209 29.28 2.01 -6.10
C ASP A 209 30.14 1.93 -7.37
N ARG A 210 30.07 2.94 -8.25
CA ARG A 210 30.93 3.04 -9.44
C ARG A 210 32.40 3.26 -9.10
N VAL A 211 32.70 4.03 -8.05
CA VAL A 211 34.08 4.32 -7.61
C VAL A 211 34.68 3.13 -6.85
N LEU A 212 33.87 2.40 -6.08
CA LEU A 212 34.31 1.25 -5.28
C LEU A 212 34.32 -0.09 -6.04
N GLY A 213 34.00 -0.11 -7.33
CA GLY A 213 34.21 -1.26 -8.21
C GLY A 213 33.51 -2.55 -7.74
N ARG A 214 32.31 -2.43 -7.17
CA ARG A 214 31.48 -3.60 -6.88
C ARG A 214 30.66 -3.94 -8.13
N GLU A 215 31.27 -4.72 -9.02
CA GLU A 215 30.56 -5.53 -10.02
C GLU A 215 29.69 -6.60 -9.35
#